data_AF-A0AAD3NPQ5-F1
#
_entry.id   AF-A0AAD3NPQ5-F1
#
_cell.length_a   1.000
_cell.length_b   1.000
_cell.length_c   1.000
_cell.angle_alpha   90.00
_cell.angle_beta   90.00
_cell.angle_gamma   90.00
#
_symmetry.space_group_name_H-M   'P 1'
#
loop_
_entity.id
_entity.type
_entity.pdbx_description
1 polymer ?
#
loop_
_entity_poly.entity_id
_entity_poly.type
_entity_poly.pdbx_seq_one_letter_code
_entity_poly.pdbx_strand_id
1 'polypeptide(L)'
;MDVCLSTTAAPTYFPSHQFTTNSSDGKTQVFNLVDGGVAANNPTLIAMNLVTRAVHQDTRIVDKKEHLDHFIVLSLGTGLEEGIEWDAKKAATWGSLKWITHDGRTPLIESIMNASSDMVNIHTALMLHHVKENYLRIQEWQLKGSEAKMDLSTDENLRNLVKKGQELLDKPVRSLNLETGRPETVKNDYTNRMALTKMAERLSKEKKLRDKRSASSALSMNGHSVGINI
;
A
#
# COMPACT_ATOMS: atom_id res chain seq x y z
N MET A 1 3.50 -15.15 -13.72
CA MET A 1 4.82 -14.48 -13.81
C MET A 1 4.68 -13.10 -14.43
N ASP A 2 3.90 -12.97 -15.51
CA ASP A 2 3.76 -11.70 -16.26
C ASP A 2 3.30 -10.50 -15.44
N VAL A 3 2.34 -10.68 -14.53
CA VAL A 3 1.85 -9.60 -13.66
C VAL A 3 2.97 -9.05 -12.78
N CYS A 4 3.79 -9.92 -12.19
CA CYS A 4 4.91 -9.51 -11.35
C CYS A 4 5.97 -8.76 -12.16
N LEU A 5 6.35 -9.29 -13.34
CA LEU A 5 7.33 -8.64 -14.22
C LEU A 5 6.83 -7.26 -14.68
N SER A 6 5.55 -7.17 -15.02
CA SER A 6 4.92 -5.93 -15.45
C SER A 6 4.94 -4.87 -14.35
N THR A 7 4.50 -5.23 -13.14
CA THR A 7 4.38 -4.25 -12.06
C THR A 7 5.73 -3.76 -11.52
N THR A 8 6.83 -4.46 -11.82
CA THR A 8 8.20 -4.06 -11.42
C THR A 8 9.03 -3.50 -12.59
N ALA A 9 8.44 -3.32 -13.78
CA ALA A 9 9.14 -2.87 -14.98
C ALA A 9 9.37 -1.34 -14.96
N ALA A 10 10.15 -0.86 -13.98
CA ALA A 10 10.39 0.56 -13.74
C ALA A 10 11.07 1.22 -14.94
N PRO A 11 10.47 2.29 -15.52
CA PRO A 11 11.12 3.04 -16.59
C PRO A 11 12.53 3.46 -16.19
N THR A 12 13.47 3.42 -17.13
CA THR A 12 14.92 3.63 -16.94
C THR A 12 15.69 2.52 -16.21
N TYR A 13 15.02 1.59 -15.52
CA TYR A 13 15.67 0.44 -14.86
C TYR A 13 15.45 -0.87 -15.63
N PHE A 14 14.23 -1.11 -16.11
CA PHE A 14 13.84 -2.36 -16.77
C PHE A 14 13.06 -2.08 -18.07
N PRO A 15 13.12 -2.99 -19.05
CA PRO A 15 12.27 -2.90 -20.23
C PRO A 15 10.80 -3.12 -19.87
N SER A 16 9.89 -2.52 -20.65
CA SER A 16 8.45 -2.81 -20.56
C SER A 16 8.17 -4.29 -20.79
N HIS A 17 7.15 -4.84 -20.12
CA HIS A 17 6.76 -6.24 -20.26
C HIS A 17 5.53 -6.38 -21.17
N GLN A 18 5.63 -7.25 -22.18
CA GLN A 18 4.51 -7.61 -23.05
C GLN A 18 4.10 -9.06 -22.81
N PHE A 19 2.81 -9.31 -22.69
CA PHE A 19 2.25 -10.65 -22.68
C PHE A 19 0.84 -10.68 -23.25
N THR A 20 0.36 -11.88 -23.56
CA THR A 20 -0.93 -12.09 -24.23
C THR A 20 -1.79 -13.04 -23.41
N THR A 21 -3.07 -12.71 -23.26
CA THR A 21 -4.06 -13.61 -22.65
C THR A 21 -5.16 -13.94 -23.64
N ASN A 22 -5.70 -15.15 -23.55
CA ASN A 22 -6.90 -15.53 -24.28
C ASN A 22 -8.10 -15.50 -23.33
N SER A 23 -9.11 -14.75 -23.70
CA SER A 23 -10.39 -14.69 -22.99
C SER A 23 -11.22 -15.94 -23.27
N SER A 24 -12.20 -16.23 -22.40
CA SER A 24 -13.13 -17.36 -22.54
C SER A 24 -13.99 -17.29 -23.80
N ASP A 25 -14.16 -16.10 -24.38
CA ASP A 25 -14.83 -15.89 -25.68
C ASP A 25 -13.89 -16.05 -26.89
N GLY A 26 -12.68 -16.58 -26.68
CA GLY A 26 -11.68 -16.84 -27.72
C GLY A 26 -10.92 -15.60 -28.19
N LYS A 27 -11.17 -14.42 -27.61
CA LYS A 27 -10.44 -13.20 -27.98
C LYS A 27 -9.06 -13.17 -27.35
N THR A 28 -8.06 -12.90 -28.17
CA THR A 28 -6.69 -12.64 -27.76
C THR A 28 -6.54 -11.17 -27.38
N GLN A 29 -6.02 -10.89 -26.19
CA GLN A 29 -5.70 -9.55 -25.71
C GLN A 29 -4.20 -9.45 -25.43
N VAL A 30 -3.55 -8.43 -26.00
CA VAL A 30 -2.15 -8.12 -25.78
C VAL A 30 -2.03 -7.00 -24.75
N PHE A 31 -1.18 -7.18 -23.76
CA PHE A 31 -0.87 -6.20 -22.72
C PHE A 31 0.57 -5.71 -22.92
N ASN A 32 0.75 -4.38 -22.90
CA ASN A 32 2.06 -3.73 -22.95
C ASN A 32 2.19 -2.88 -21.68
N LEU A 33 2.88 -3.39 -20.67
CA LEU A 33 2.85 -2.83 -19.33
C LEU A 33 4.22 -2.33 -18.88
N VAL A 34 4.18 -1.35 -18.00
CA VAL A 34 5.32 -0.81 -17.25
C VAL A 34 4.98 -0.87 -15.75
N ASP A 35 5.93 -0.48 -14.91
CA ASP A 35 5.80 -0.47 -13.46
C ASP A 35 4.50 0.16 -12.94
N GLY A 36 3.94 -0.49 -11.91
CA GLY A 36 2.72 -0.04 -11.26
C GLY A 36 2.86 1.31 -10.59
N GLY A 37 4.06 1.70 -10.16
CA GLY A 37 4.39 2.99 -9.57
C GLY A 37 4.14 4.19 -10.46
N VAL A 38 4.12 3.99 -11.79
CA VAL A 38 3.72 5.03 -12.76
C VAL A 38 2.24 5.40 -12.59
N ALA A 39 1.39 4.42 -12.25
CA ALA A 39 -0.04 4.62 -12.05
C ALA A 39 -0.41 4.82 -10.57
N ALA A 40 0.25 4.08 -9.67
CA ALA A 40 -0.11 3.94 -8.27
C ALA A 40 1.09 3.54 -7.40
N ASN A 41 1.99 4.49 -7.13
CA ASN A 41 3.13 4.28 -6.22
C ASN A 41 2.71 3.94 -4.77
N ASN A 42 1.50 4.36 -4.37
CA ASN A 42 0.84 3.92 -3.15
C ASN A 42 -0.52 3.30 -3.50
N PRO A 43 -0.66 1.97 -3.54
CA PRO A 43 -1.87 1.30 -4.02
C PRO A 43 -3.01 1.29 -3.00
N THR A 44 -2.87 1.93 -1.83
CA THR A 44 -3.83 1.86 -0.72
C THR A 44 -5.26 2.22 -1.17
N LEU A 45 -5.43 3.34 -1.87
CA LEU A 45 -6.75 3.79 -2.33
C LEU A 45 -7.35 2.85 -3.39
N ILE A 46 -6.53 2.34 -4.31
CA ILE A 46 -6.97 1.37 -5.31
C ILE A 46 -7.46 0.08 -4.63
N ALA A 47 -6.72 -0.41 -3.63
CA ALA A 47 -7.11 -1.58 -2.87
C ALA A 47 -8.46 -1.37 -2.16
N MET A 48 -8.65 -0.22 -1.51
CA MET A 48 -9.93 0.13 -0.87
C MET A 48 -11.08 0.13 -1.89
N ASN A 49 -10.90 0.78 -3.03
CA ASN A 49 -11.92 0.84 -4.09
C ASN A 49 -12.27 -0.54 -4.66
N LEU A 50 -11.28 -1.42 -4.85
CA LEU A 50 -11.50 -2.79 -5.32
C LEU A 50 -12.28 -3.62 -4.29
N VAL A 51 -11.97 -3.46 -3.00
CA VAL A 51 -12.73 -4.10 -1.92
C VAL A 51 -14.16 -3.59 -1.88
N THR A 52 -14.37 -2.26 -1.94
CA THR A 52 -15.71 -1.65 -2.00
C THR A 52 -16.51 -2.19 -3.17
N ARG A 53 -15.91 -2.26 -4.37
CA ARG A 53 -16.55 -2.83 -5.56
C ARG A 53 -16.89 -4.31 -5.37
N ALA A 54 -15.97 -5.11 -4.82
CA ALA A 54 -16.21 -6.53 -4.57
C ALA A 54 -17.37 -6.75 -3.58
N VAL A 55 -17.44 -5.95 -2.51
CA VAL A 55 -18.54 -5.97 -1.54
C VAL A 55 -19.88 -5.62 -2.22
N HIS A 56 -19.90 -4.59 -3.06
CA HIS A 56 -21.11 -4.22 -3.81
C HIS A 56 -21.58 -5.31 -4.78
N GLN A 57 -20.64 -6.04 -5.38
CA GLN A 57 -20.91 -7.13 -6.32
C GLN A 57 -21.29 -8.45 -5.63
N ASP A 58 -20.94 -8.63 -4.34
CA ASP A 58 -21.29 -9.83 -3.60
C ASP A 58 -22.78 -9.84 -3.21
N THR A 59 -23.52 -10.80 -3.76
CA THR A 59 -24.96 -10.95 -3.50
C THR A 59 -25.27 -11.50 -2.11
N ARG A 60 -24.26 -12.04 -1.40
CA ARG A 60 -24.41 -12.56 -0.02
C ARG A 60 -24.38 -11.45 1.03
N ILE A 61 -23.90 -10.26 0.67
CA ILE A 61 -23.81 -9.11 1.57
C ILE A 61 -25.09 -8.30 1.46
N VAL A 62 -25.90 -8.33 2.52
CA VAL A 62 -27.22 -7.68 2.58
C VAL A 62 -27.08 -6.17 2.80
N ASP A 63 -26.15 -5.74 3.66
CA ASP A 63 -25.85 -4.32 3.85
C ASP A 63 -24.68 -3.90 2.96
N LYS A 64 -25.01 -3.19 1.87
CA LYS A 64 -24.05 -2.66 0.91
C LYS A 64 -23.67 -1.21 1.18
N LYS A 65 -24.12 -0.61 2.28
CA LYS A 65 -23.71 0.75 2.62
C LYS A 65 -22.19 0.79 2.77
N GLU A 66 -21.60 1.85 2.22
CA GLU A 66 -20.17 2.13 2.38
C GLU A 66 -19.88 2.58 3.80
N HIS A 67 -19.59 1.59 4.64
CA HIS A 67 -19.18 1.78 6.03
C HIS A 67 -17.65 1.84 6.06
N LEU A 68 -17.10 3.05 5.98
CA LEU A 68 -15.65 3.28 6.03
C LEU A 68 -15.01 2.72 7.32
N ASP A 69 -15.80 2.59 8.40
CA ASP A 69 -15.44 1.96 9.66
C ASP A 69 -15.23 0.44 9.58
N HIS A 70 -15.67 -0.22 8.50
CA HIS A 70 -15.40 -1.63 8.24
C HIS A 70 -13.99 -1.89 7.67
N PHE A 71 -13.33 -0.85 7.14
CA PHE A 71 -11.96 -0.99 6.65
C PHE A 71 -10.99 -1.07 7.82
N ILE A 72 -10.05 -2.01 7.76
CA ILE A 72 -8.82 -2.02 8.55
C ILE A 72 -7.67 -2.05 7.54
N VAL A 73 -6.89 -0.99 7.49
CA VAL A 73 -5.89 -0.72 6.44
C VAL A 73 -4.50 -0.67 7.07
N LEU A 74 -3.67 -1.63 6.68
CA LEU A 74 -2.22 -1.58 6.89
C LEU A 74 -1.56 -1.15 5.59
N SER A 75 -0.89 0.00 5.59
CA SER A 75 -0.12 0.50 4.47
C SER A 75 1.36 0.49 4.83
N LEU A 76 2.18 -0.20 4.03
CA LEU A 76 3.62 -0.33 4.27
C LEU A 76 4.37 0.44 3.18
N GLY A 77 5.28 1.32 3.59
CA GLY A 77 6.19 2.02 2.69
C GLY A 77 7.56 1.34 2.64
N THR A 78 8.30 1.62 1.57
CA THR A 78 9.66 1.13 1.34
C THR A 78 10.74 2.10 1.82
N GLY A 79 10.33 3.13 2.56
CA GLY A 79 11.19 4.21 3.02
C GLY A 79 11.28 5.37 2.03
N LEU A 80 11.66 6.53 2.56
CA LEU A 80 11.97 7.75 1.82
C LEU A 80 13.33 8.26 2.27
N GLU A 81 14.07 8.86 1.33
CA GLU A 81 15.33 9.50 1.65
C GLU A 81 15.12 10.81 2.40
N GLU A 82 15.95 11.05 3.42
CA GLU A 82 15.94 12.31 4.15
C GLU A 82 16.41 13.47 3.24
N GLY A 83 15.64 14.55 3.19
CA GLY A 83 16.14 15.83 2.65
C GLY A 83 16.25 15.91 1.12
N ILE A 84 15.47 15.13 0.36
CA ILE A 84 15.26 15.44 -1.06
C ILE A 84 14.42 16.73 -1.16
N GLU A 85 15.11 17.85 -1.09
CA GLU A 85 14.56 19.17 -1.36
C GLU A 85 15.25 19.72 -2.61
N TRP A 86 14.46 19.98 -3.64
CA TRP A 86 14.97 20.61 -4.86
C TRP A 86 15.06 22.12 -4.63
N ASP A 87 16.28 22.64 -4.51
CA ASP A 87 16.49 24.08 -4.45
C ASP A 87 15.97 24.74 -5.74
N ALA A 88 15.00 25.65 -5.59
CA ALA A 88 14.33 26.29 -6.71
C ALA A 88 15.29 27.10 -7.59
N LYS A 89 16.33 27.72 -7.01
CA LYS A 89 17.30 28.50 -7.79
C LYS A 89 18.19 27.59 -8.64
N LYS A 90 18.58 26.43 -8.11
CA LYS A 90 19.29 25.40 -8.87
C LYS A 90 18.39 24.83 -9.97
N ALA A 91 17.16 24.45 -9.64
CA ALA A 91 16.20 23.86 -10.58
C ALA A 91 15.80 24.83 -11.71
N ALA A 92 15.82 26.16 -11.47
CA ALA A 92 15.56 27.16 -12.51
C ALA A 92 16.57 27.11 -13.68
N THR A 93 17.75 26.53 -13.47
CA THR A 93 18.78 26.34 -14.52
C THR A 93 18.65 25.01 -15.25
N TRP A 94 17.67 24.17 -14.89
CA TRP A 94 17.52 22.84 -15.45
C TRP A 94 16.76 22.89 -16.77
N GLY A 95 17.40 22.42 -17.84
CA GLY A 95 16.71 22.00 -19.06
C GLY A 95 16.09 20.60 -18.90
N SER A 96 15.37 20.13 -19.93
CA SER A 96 14.64 18.86 -19.91
C SER A 96 15.50 17.66 -19.51
N LEU A 97 16.78 17.62 -19.92
CA LEU A 97 17.69 16.53 -19.56
C LEU A 97 17.93 16.45 -18.06
N LYS A 98 18.14 17.58 -17.37
CA LYS A 98 18.36 17.60 -15.91
C LYS A 98 17.09 17.23 -15.12
N TRP A 99 15.91 17.55 -15.65
CA TRP A 99 14.65 17.10 -15.07
C TRP A 99 14.47 15.57 -15.15
N ILE A 100 14.96 14.95 -16.21
CA ILE A 100 14.90 13.49 -16.42
C ILE A 100 16.03 12.78 -15.67
N THR A 101 17.25 13.33 -15.69
CA THR A 101 18.41 12.78 -15.02
C THR A 101 19.36 13.87 -14.53
N HIS A 102 19.65 13.87 -13.23
CA HIS A 102 20.59 14.81 -12.63
C HIS A 102 21.29 14.15 -11.44
N ASP A 103 22.62 14.17 -11.44
CA ASP A 103 23.48 13.65 -10.37
C ASP A 103 23.14 12.21 -9.94
N GLY A 104 22.82 11.35 -10.92
CA GLY A 104 22.45 9.95 -10.70
C GLY A 104 21.03 9.74 -10.16
N ARG A 105 20.22 10.79 -10.14
CA ARG A 105 18.80 10.78 -9.74
C ARG A 105 17.89 11.10 -10.91
N THR A 106 16.58 10.96 -10.70
CA THR A 106 15.54 11.26 -11.70
C THR A 106 14.53 12.26 -11.11
N PRO A 107 14.87 13.56 -11.01
CA PRO A 107 14.14 14.51 -10.17
C PRO A 107 12.64 14.60 -10.43
N LEU A 108 12.23 14.60 -11.71
CA LEU A 108 10.82 14.63 -12.08
C LEU A 108 10.07 13.37 -11.63
N ILE A 109 10.68 12.20 -11.84
CA ILE A 109 10.07 10.90 -11.50
C ILE A 109 9.96 10.77 -9.97
N GLU A 110 11.05 11.03 -9.24
CA GLU A 110 11.06 11.01 -7.77
C GLU A 110 10.00 11.96 -7.20
N SER A 111 9.88 13.18 -7.74
CA SER A 111 8.89 14.17 -7.28
C SER A 111 7.45 13.70 -7.50
N ILE A 112 7.13 13.20 -8.70
CA ILE A 112 5.78 12.71 -9.03
C ILE A 112 5.44 11.47 -8.19
N MET A 113 6.36 10.54 -8.05
CA MET A 113 6.14 9.30 -7.29
C MET A 113 5.95 9.57 -5.79
N ASN A 114 6.77 10.44 -5.21
CA ASN A 114 6.65 10.84 -3.80
C ASN A 114 5.34 11.61 -3.56
N ALA A 115 5.05 12.62 -4.39
CA ALA A 115 3.81 13.38 -4.30
C ALA A 115 2.57 12.49 -4.46
N SER A 116 2.58 11.53 -5.40
CA SER A 116 1.51 10.55 -5.58
C SER A 116 1.30 9.70 -4.32
N SER A 117 2.39 9.21 -3.72
CA SER A 117 2.33 8.42 -2.49
C SER A 117 1.78 9.22 -1.29
N ASP A 118 2.23 10.47 -1.15
CA ASP A 118 1.80 11.38 -0.08
C ASP A 118 0.32 11.77 -0.25
N MET A 119 -0.12 12.09 -1.47
CA MET A 119 -1.53 12.40 -1.74
C MET A 119 -2.46 11.23 -1.39
N VAL A 120 -2.07 9.99 -1.69
CA VAL A 120 -2.84 8.81 -1.28
C VAL A 120 -2.86 8.67 0.24
N ASN A 121 -1.73 8.88 0.92
CA ASN A 121 -1.68 8.84 2.38
C ASN A 121 -2.59 9.91 3.03
N ILE A 122 -2.54 11.15 2.52
CA ILE A 122 -3.43 12.25 2.94
C ILE A 122 -4.89 11.87 2.73
N HIS A 123 -5.24 11.40 1.53
CA HIS A 123 -6.62 11.08 1.19
C HIS A 123 -7.15 9.91 2.04
N THR A 124 -6.36 8.84 2.22
CA THR A 124 -6.75 7.72 3.10
C THR A 124 -6.92 8.17 4.55
N ALA A 125 -6.01 8.99 5.07
CA ALA A 125 -6.10 9.52 6.43
C ALA A 125 -7.35 10.40 6.62
N LEU A 126 -7.72 11.21 5.61
CA LEU A 126 -8.95 12.01 5.60
C LEU A 126 -10.21 11.12 5.56
N MET A 127 -10.26 10.13 4.68
CA MET A 127 -11.43 9.24 4.60
C MET A 127 -11.66 8.46 5.90
N LEU A 128 -10.57 8.02 6.55
CA LEU A 128 -10.63 7.21 7.78
C LEU A 128 -10.49 8.05 9.06
N HIS A 129 -10.64 9.38 8.99
CA HIS A 129 -10.37 10.26 10.13
C HIS A 129 -11.33 10.07 11.32
N HIS A 130 -12.54 9.52 11.10
CA HIS A 130 -13.48 9.16 12.17
C HIS A 130 -13.16 7.80 12.82
N VAL A 131 -12.30 7.00 12.18
CA VAL A 131 -11.86 5.66 12.62
C VAL A 131 -10.35 5.55 12.52
N LYS A 132 -9.62 6.52 13.10
CA LYS A 132 -8.17 6.70 12.89
C LYS A 132 -7.37 5.43 13.21
N GLU A 133 -7.80 4.67 14.20
CA GLU A 133 -7.19 3.40 14.61
C GLU A 133 -7.31 2.27 13.58
N ASN A 134 -8.12 2.47 12.54
CA ASN A 134 -8.25 1.55 11.42
C ASN A 134 -7.22 1.78 10.32
N TYR A 135 -6.51 2.91 10.33
CA TYR A 135 -5.43 3.17 9.37
C TYR A 135 -4.07 3.19 10.06
N LEU A 136 -3.18 2.27 9.66
CA LEU A 136 -1.79 2.25 10.10
C LEU A 136 -0.87 2.34 8.88
N ARG A 137 -0.11 3.43 8.78
CA ARG A 137 0.98 3.61 7.81
C ARG A 137 2.32 3.39 8.51
N ILE A 138 3.07 2.38 8.07
CA ILE A 138 4.45 2.17 8.51
C ILE A 138 5.38 2.67 7.41
N GLN A 139 6.23 3.64 7.73
CA GLN A 139 7.14 4.27 6.77
C GLN A 139 8.42 4.73 7.47
N GLU A 140 9.56 4.48 6.84
CA GLU A 140 10.84 5.10 7.19
C GLU A 140 10.97 6.42 6.42
N TRP A 141 11.28 7.51 7.11
CA TRP A 141 11.32 8.86 6.49
C TRP A 141 12.75 9.36 6.30
N GLN A 142 13.73 8.60 6.80
CA GLN A 142 15.11 9.04 6.92
C GLN A 142 16.11 7.98 6.41
N LEU A 143 15.83 7.38 5.25
CA LEU A 143 16.85 6.61 4.52
C LEU A 143 17.98 7.55 4.08
N LYS A 144 19.20 7.03 3.99
CA LYS A 144 20.40 7.81 3.63
C LYS A 144 21.29 7.04 2.68
N GLY A 145 21.92 7.75 1.76
CA GLY A 145 22.98 7.21 0.92
C GLY A 145 22.57 5.93 0.18
N SER A 146 23.32 4.85 0.38
CA SER A 146 23.08 3.55 -0.26
C SER A 146 21.71 2.96 0.02
N GLU A 147 21.16 3.21 1.21
CA GLU A 147 19.90 2.62 1.67
C GLU A 147 18.69 3.23 0.97
N ALA A 148 18.84 4.45 0.44
CA ALA A 148 17.81 5.13 -0.33
C ALA A 148 17.80 4.72 -1.82
N LYS A 149 18.85 4.02 -2.29
CA LYS A 149 18.94 3.59 -3.69
C LYS A 149 18.10 2.35 -3.94
N MET A 150 17.13 2.47 -4.84
CA MET A 150 16.20 1.39 -5.17
C MET A 150 16.84 0.21 -5.94
N ASP A 151 17.99 0.44 -6.60
CA ASP A 151 18.67 -0.51 -7.47
C ASP A 151 19.94 -1.11 -6.86
N LEU A 152 20.25 -0.80 -5.59
CA LEU A 152 21.47 -1.26 -4.94
C LEU A 152 21.25 -2.53 -4.12
N SER A 153 21.48 -3.68 -4.74
CA SER A 153 21.23 -5.02 -4.17
C SER A 153 22.46 -5.71 -3.57
N THR A 154 23.48 -4.96 -3.14
CA THR A 154 24.63 -5.58 -2.47
C THR A 154 24.21 -6.21 -1.14
N ASP A 155 24.83 -7.33 -0.76
CA ASP A 155 24.51 -8.04 0.49
C ASP A 155 24.60 -7.12 1.72
N GLU A 156 25.55 -6.19 1.72
CA GLU A 156 25.70 -5.18 2.75
C GLU A 156 24.47 -4.26 2.83
N ASN A 157 24.05 -3.69 1.70
CA ASN A 157 22.90 -2.80 1.66
C ASN A 157 21.62 -3.53 2.08
N LEU A 158 21.42 -4.77 1.61
CA LEU A 158 20.27 -5.59 1.99
C LEU A 158 20.25 -5.91 3.50
N ARG A 159 21.40 -6.24 4.10
CA ARG A 159 21.50 -6.43 5.57
C ARG A 159 21.19 -5.14 6.33
N ASN A 160 21.65 -3.99 5.83
CA ASN A 160 21.36 -2.69 6.45
C ASN A 160 19.86 -2.36 6.38
N LEU A 161 19.20 -2.62 5.25
CA LEU A 161 17.76 -2.45 5.10
C LEU A 161 16.96 -3.37 6.02
N VAL A 162 17.37 -4.63 6.21
CA VAL A 162 16.76 -5.53 7.20
C VAL A 162 16.89 -4.96 8.61
N LYS A 163 18.09 -4.49 8.97
CA LYS A 163 18.34 -3.86 10.28
C LYS A 163 17.44 -2.63 10.48
N LYS A 164 17.31 -1.76 9.47
CA LYS A 164 16.39 -0.62 9.52
C LYS A 164 14.93 -1.03 9.72
N GLY A 165 14.49 -2.08 9.02
CA GLY A 165 13.15 -2.63 9.19
C GLY A 165 12.91 -3.10 10.63
N GLN A 166 13.91 -3.73 11.24
CA GLN A 166 13.85 -4.15 12.65
C GLN A 166 13.82 -2.95 13.61
N GLU A 167 14.69 -1.96 13.41
CA GLU A 167 14.71 -0.73 14.20
C GLU A 167 13.40 0.06 14.07
N LEU A 168 12.81 0.09 12.88
CA LEU A 168 11.54 0.76 12.62
C LEU A 168 10.40 0.18 13.46
N LEU A 169 10.44 -1.10 13.82
CA LEU A 169 9.44 -1.70 14.72
C LEU A 169 9.45 -1.06 16.10
N ASP A 170 10.61 -0.61 16.57
CA ASP A 170 10.77 -0.04 17.91
C ASP A 170 10.63 1.49 17.92
N LYS A 171 10.56 2.13 16.75
CA LYS A 171 10.25 3.55 16.63
C LYS A 171 8.77 3.83 16.99
N PRO A 172 8.48 5.03 17.55
CA PRO A 172 7.10 5.46 17.78
C PRO A 172 6.27 5.47 16.51
N VAL A 173 4.98 5.16 16.63
CA VAL A 173 4.02 5.33 15.53
C VAL A 173 3.96 6.80 15.14
N ARG A 174 4.02 7.05 13.84
CA ARG A 174 3.78 8.38 13.28
C ARG A 174 2.45 8.39 12.52
N SER A 175 1.65 9.41 12.77
CA SER A 175 0.44 9.70 12.00
C SER A 175 0.65 10.97 11.19
N LEU A 176 -0.03 11.08 10.06
CA LEU A 176 -0.01 12.30 9.28
C LEU A 176 -0.75 13.43 10.03
N ASN A 177 -0.11 14.58 10.17
CA ASN A 177 -0.78 15.83 10.50
C ASN A 177 -1.42 16.39 9.22
N LEU A 178 -2.74 16.55 9.23
CA LEU A 178 -3.51 16.95 8.06
C LEU A 178 -3.37 18.44 7.71
N GLU A 179 -2.94 19.27 8.66
CA GLU A 179 -2.69 20.70 8.42
C GLU A 179 -1.32 20.90 7.77
N THR A 180 -0.30 20.20 8.25
CA THR A 180 1.08 20.37 7.78
C THR A 180 1.45 19.41 6.66
N GLY A 181 0.67 18.34 6.46
CA GLY A 181 1.00 17.24 5.55
C GLY A 181 2.21 16.42 6.00
N ARG A 182 2.70 16.62 7.22
CA ARG A 182 3.92 15.96 7.73
C ARG A 182 3.59 14.88 8.76
N PRO A 183 4.40 13.81 8.83
CA PRO A 183 4.24 12.78 9.85
C PRO A 183 4.64 13.30 11.24
N GLU A 184 3.83 13.04 12.24
CA GLU A 184 4.05 13.41 13.64
C GLU A 184 3.93 12.19 14.54
N THR A 185 4.73 12.17 15.61
CA THR A 185 4.68 11.08 16.59
C THR A 185 3.34 11.11 17.32
N VAL A 186 2.59 10.01 17.25
CA VAL A 186 1.29 9.87 17.94
C VAL A 186 1.50 9.87 19.45
N LYS A 187 2.43 9.03 19.91
CA LYS A 187 2.80 8.89 21.32
C LYS A 187 4.17 8.23 21.42
N ASN A 188 5.07 8.80 22.21
CA ASN A 188 6.47 8.35 22.27
C ASN A 188 6.64 6.91 22.77
N ASP A 189 5.75 6.41 23.64
CA ASP A 189 5.79 5.05 24.19
C ASP A 189 4.93 4.05 23.41
N TYR A 190 4.35 4.46 22.27
CA TYR A 190 3.53 3.59 21.43
C TYR A 190 4.27 3.31 20.11
N THR A 191 4.89 2.13 20.02
CA THR A 191 5.77 1.77 18.90
C THR A 191 5.02 1.12 17.75
N ASN A 192 5.65 1.07 16.57
CA ASN A 192 5.13 0.35 15.42
C ASN A 192 4.86 -1.13 15.72
N ARG A 193 5.72 -1.77 16.51
CA ARG A 193 5.54 -3.14 17.01
C ARG A 193 4.22 -3.28 17.77
N MET A 194 3.94 -2.39 18.72
CA MET A 194 2.71 -2.42 19.51
C MET A 194 1.47 -2.23 18.64
N ALA A 195 1.54 -1.30 17.67
CA ALA A 195 0.43 -1.04 16.75
C ALA A 195 0.16 -2.25 15.83
N LEU A 196 1.21 -2.87 15.30
CA LEU A 196 1.11 -4.10 14.50
C LEU A 196 0.54 -5.26 15.32
N THR A 197 1.00 -5.46 16.56
CA THR A 197 0.45 -6.48 17.47
C THR A 197 -1.04 -6.26 17.71
N LYS A 198 -1.43 -5.03 18.06
CA LYS A 198 -2.85 -4.68 18.27
C LYS A 198 -3.69 -4.92 17.03
N MET A 199 -3.18 -4.57 15.85
CA MET A 199 -3.88 -4.82 14.58
C MET A 199 -3.99 -6.32 14.29
N ALA A 200 -2.92 -7.10 14.51
CA ALA A 200 -2.93 -8.54 14.33
C ALA A 200 -3.94 -9.25 15.27
N GLU A 201 -4.05 -8.80 16.52
CA GLU A 201 -5.04 -9.29 17.48
C GLU A 201 -6.47 -9.03 16.99
N ARG A 202 -6.75 -7.81 16.50
CA ARG A 202 -8.06 -7.46 15.90
C ARG A 202 -8.40 -8.37 14.71
N LEU A 203 -7.46 -8.55 13.79
CA LEU A 203 -7.65 -9.40 12.61
C LEU A 203 -7.86 -10.87 12.99
N SER A 204 -7.09 -11.38 13.97
CA SER A 204 -7.25 -12.74 14.49
C SER A 204 -8.63 -12.95 15.13
N LYS A 205 -9.09 -11.98 15.94
CA LYS A 205 -10.42 -12.01 16.56
C LYS A 205 -11.52 -11.99 15.50
N GLU A 206 -11.42 -11.10 14.52
CA GLU A 206 -12.41 -11.00 13.44
C GLU A 206 -12.48 -12.29 12.61
N LYS A 207 -11.34 -12.88 12.26
CA LYS A 207 -11.31 -14.18 11.59
C LYS A 207 -12.02 -15.27 12.41
N LYS A 208 -11.70 -15.39 13.70
CA LYS A 208 -12.33 -16.40 14.58
C LYS A 208 -13.85 -16.20 14.69
N LEU A 209 -14.32 -14.95 14.69
CA LEU A 209 -15.75 -14.65 14.69
C LEU A 209 -16.43 -15.08 13.38
N ARG A 210 -15.80 -14.81 12.24
CA ARG A 210 -16.31 -15.25 10.92
C ARG A 210 -16.34 -16.77 10.80
N ASP A 211 -15.29 -17.45 11.22
CA ASP A 211 -15.23 -18.92 11.18
C ASP A 211 -16.37 -19.54 12.02
N LYS A 212 -16.64 -18.98 13.21
CA LYS A 212 -17.79 -19.41 14.05
C LYS A 212 -19.14 -19.15 13.37
N ARG A 213 -19.33 -17.97 12.77
CA ARG A 213 -20.58 -17.62 12.05
C ARG A 213 -20.80 -18.55 10.86
N SER A 214 -19.76 -18.83 10.08
CA SER A 214 -19.82 -19.75 8.95
C SER A 214 -20.19 -21.18 9.40
N ALA A 215 -19.59 -21.66 10.50
CA ALA A 215 -19.94 -22.96 11.08
C ALA A 215 -21.40 -23.00 11.56
N SER A 216 -21.88 -21.96 12.26
CA SER A 216 -23.28 -21.87 12.70
C SER A 216 -24.26 -21.81 11.53
N SER A 217 -23.94 -21.07 10.46
CA SER A 217 -24.79 -21.03 9.24
C SER A 217 -24.83 -22.36 8.50
N ALA A 218 -23.72 -23.11 8.47
CA ALA A 218 -23.69 -24.45 7.86
C ALA A 218 -24.52 -25.45 8.69
N LEU A 219 -24.47 -25.36 10.03
CA LEU A 219 -25.28 -26.17 10.92
C LEU A 219 -26.78 -25.84 10.81
N SER A 220 -27.17 -24.56 10.65
CA SER A 220 -28.60 -24.21 10.50
C SER A 220 -29.17 -24.65 9.16
N MET A 221 -28.39 -24.60 8.08
CA MET A 221 -28.81 -25.12 6.76
C MET A 221 -28.98 -26.65 6.77
N ASN A 222 -28.12 -27.38 7.48
CA ASN A 222 -28.23 -28.84 7.61
C ASN A 222 -29.34 -29.30 8.57
N GLY A 223 -29.86 -28.41 9.43
CA GLY A 223 -30.98 -28.70 10.33
C GLY A 223 -32.37 -28.56 9.68
N HIS A 224 -32.47 -27.96 8.49
CA HIS A 224 -33.73 -27.74 7.78
C HIS A 224 -34.07 -28.84 6.75
N SER A 225 -33.26 -29.89 6.64
CA SER A 225 -33.47 -31.02 5.71
C SER A 225 -34.10 -32.27 6.36
N VAL A 226 -34.59 -32.19 7.60
CA VAL A 226 -35.31 -33.31 8.24
C VAL A 226 -36.71 -32.85 8.64
N GLY A 227 -37.66 -32.99 7.72
CA GLY A 227 -39.04 -32.58 7.99
C GLY A 227 -40.00 -32.64 6.81
N ILE A 228 -39.87 -33.62 5.91
CA ILE A 228 -41.02 -34.07 5.12
C ILE A 228 -41.15 -35.57 5.40
N ASN A 229 -41.98 -35.88 6.40
CA ASN A 229 -42.42 -37.23 6.69
C ASN A 229 -43.81 -37.40 6.04
N ILE A 230 -43.86 -38.39 5.13
CA ILE A 230 -45.00 -39.18 4.63
C ILE A 230 -46.08 -38.42 3.85
#